data_AF-A0A945HSS1-F1
#
_entry.id   AF-A0A945HSS1-F1
#
_cell.length_a   1.000
_cell.length_b   1.000
_cell.length_c   1.000
_cell.angle_alpha   90.00
_cell.angle_beta   90.00
_cell.angle_gamma   90.00
#
_symmetry.space_group_name_H-M   'P 1'
#
loop_
_entity.id
_entity.type
_entity.pdbx_description
1 polymer ?
#
loop_
_entity_poly.entity_id
_entity_poly.type
_entity_poly.pdbx_seq_one_letter_code
_entity_poly.pdbx_strand_id
1 'polypeptide(L)'
;MKRLLIASMCMVGVLCGIEQAPQLTPKLEKLVLEEIDNQSDGFFKIYQVGKMEEYVIFPNSKLSSEVELTAKKLTVYPISGGGLQSIFIERGYDASGSCKASKGPYLISYWYGYPTQQTANRVYENFCMHEKKHPKIGLRIYKDGSASLYAIEGLDPVVNH
;
A
#
# COMPACT_ATOMS: atom_id res chain seq x y z
N MET A 1 -12.83 65.06 20.36
CA MET A 1 -14.25 64.78 20.62
C MET A 1 -15.05 64.84 19.33
N LYS A 2 -15.53 63.70 18.82
CA LYS A 2 -16.89 63.47 18.29
C LYS A 2 -16.94 62.07 17.70
N ARG A 3 -17.70 61.21 18.37
CA ARG A 3 -18.10 59.88 17.91
C ARG A 3 -19.16 60.05 16.83
N LEU A 4 -19.10 59.25 15.78
CA LEU A 4 -20.30 58.90 15.02
C LEU A 4 -20.39 57.37 14.98
N LEU A 5 -21.34 56.85 15.76
CA LEU A 5 -21.81 55.48 15.70
C LEU A 5 -22.68 55.34 14.45
N ILE A 6 -22.38 54.37 13.60
CA ILE A 6 -23.36 53.79 12.69
C ILE A 6 -23.52 52.34 13.14
N ALA A 7 -24.54 52.12 13.97
CA ALA A 7 -25.12 50.81 14.15
C ALA A 7 -26.20 50.65 13.07
N SER A 8 -26.03 49.65 12.20
CA SER A 8 -27.13 49.09 11.43
C SER A 8 -27.09 47.58 11.63
N MET A 9 -28.14 47.08 12.28
CA MET A 9 -28.41 45.67 12.52
C MET A 9 -29.17 45.08 11.32
N CYS A 10 -28.78 43.88 10.89
CA CYS A 10 -29.65 42.73 10.62
C CYS A 10 -28.73 41.56 10.20
N MET A 11 -28.50 40.60 11.09
CA MET A 11 -29.27 39.38 11.31
C MET A 11 -29.05 38.29 10.24
N VAL A 12 -28.51 37.18 10.73
CA VAL A 12 -28.61 35.79 10.25
C VAL A 12 -27.98 35.49 8.88
N GLY A 13 -26.84 34.80 8.92
CA GLY A 13 -26.32 34.16 7.72
C GLY A 13 -24.93 33.56 7.92
N VAL A 14 -24.92 32.26 8.22
CA VAL A 14 -23.89 31.31 7.76
C VAL A 14 -22.52 31.46 8.43
N LEU A 15 -22.28 30.53 9.37
CA LEU A 15 -21.06 29.74 9.51
C LEU A 15 -19.85 30.34 8.78
N CYS A 16 -18.93 30.96 9.53
CA CYS A 16 -17.53 30.98 9.11
C CYS A 16 -17.08 29.53 9.01
N GLY A 17 -17.27 28.95 7.83
CA GLY A 17 -16.63 27.72 7.42
C GLY A 17 -15.14 27.94 7.61
N ILE A 18 -14.56 27.13 8.47
CA ILE A 18 -13.13 26.90 8.47
C ILE A 18 -12.84 26.45 7.05
N GLU A 19 -12.18 27.28 6.23
CA GLU A 19 -11.56 26.82 5.00
C GLU A 19 -10.56 25.74 5.44
N GLN A 20 -11.01 24.49 5.44
CA GLN A 20 -10.11 23.36 5.45
C GLN A 20 -9.34 23.51 4.15
N ALA A 21 -8.08 23.96 4.27
CA ALA A 21 -7.12 23.83 3.19
C ALA A 21 -7.29 22.43 2.60
N PRO A 22 -7.40 22.28 1.26
CA PRO A 22 -7.66 20.99 0.66
C PRO A 22 -6.62 20.02 1.21
N GLN A 23 -7.06 19.01 1.96
CA GLN A 23 -6.18 17.93 2.37
C GLN A 23 -5.73 17.28 1.07
N LEU A 24 -4.51 17.59 0.64
CA LEU A 24 -3.86 16.95 -0.48
C LEU A 24 -3.69 15.49 -0.09
N THR A 25 -4.57 14.64 -0.59
CA THR A 25 -4.37 13.19 -0.49
C THR A 25 -3.10 12.88 -1.26
N PRO A 26 -2.06 12.30 -0.62
CA PRO A 26 -0.83 11.99 -1.30
C PRO A 26 -1.12 11.04 -2.46
N LYS A 27 -0.63 11.41 -3.66
CA LYS A 27 -0.78 10.59 -4.85
C LYS A 27 0.38 9.61 -4.91
N LEU A 28 0.09 8.32 -5.08
CA LEU A 28 1.16 7.36 -5.26
C LEU A 28 1.82 7.58 -6.63
N GLU A 29 3.10 7.88 -6.66
CA GLU A 29 3.88 7.94 -7.90
C GLU A 29 4.59 6.60 -8.16
N LYS A 30 5.28 6.10 -7.13
CA LYS A 30 6.12 4.90 -7.16
C LYS A 30 5.89 4.05 -5.91
N LEU A 31 5.85 2.73 -6.06
CA LEU A 31 5.82 1.76 -4.96
C LEU A 31 6.94 0.74 -5.19
N VAL A 32 7.71 0.42 -4.16
CA VAL A 32 8.81 -0.55 -4.26
C VAL A 32 8.54 -1.74 -3.34
N LEU A 33 8.66 -2.95 -3.88
CA LEU A 33 8.87 -4.15 -3.08
C LEU A 33 10.37 -4.23 -2.80
N GLU A 34 10.78 -3.90 -1.59
CA GLU A 34 12.20 -3.78 -1.18
C GLU A 34 12.74 -5.08 -0.58
N GLU A 35 11.85 -5.87 0.01
CA GLU A 35 12.24 -7.08 0.74
C GLU A 35 11.23 -8.22 0.52
N ILE A 36 11.75 -9.44 0.36
CA ILE A 36 10.98 -10.67 0.49
C ILE A 36 11.60 -11.54 1.59
N ASP A 37 10.85 -11.72 2.68
CA ASP A 37 11.18 -12.58 3.83
C ASP A 37 10.52 -13.95 3.64
N ASN A 38 11.26 -14.92 3.12
CA ASN A 38 10.78 -16.28 2.91
C ASN A 38 11.12 -17.17 4.11
N GLN A 39 10.13 -17.40 4.96
CA GLN A 39 10.23 -18.29 6.12
C GLN A 39 9.78 -19.72 5.82
N SER A 40 9.39 -20.00 4.58
CA SER A 40 8.99 -21.35 4.17
C SER A 40 10.20 -22.18 3.73
N ASP A 41 9.97 -23.48 3.59
CA ASP A 41 10.96 -24.42 3.06
C ASP A 41 11.01 -24.43 1.51
N GLY A 42 10.18 -23.62 0.85
CA GLY A 42 10.07 -23.55 -0.60
C GLY A 42 10.99 -22.53 -1.24
N PHE A 43 11.34 -22.77 -2.50
CA PHE A 43 12.06 -21.81 -3.35
C PHE A 43 11.06 -20.98 -4.14
N PHE A 44 11.32 -19.68 -4.26
CA PHE A 44 10.49 -18.80 -5.08
C PHE A 44 11.32 -18.04 -6.11
N LYS A 45 10.64 -17.56 -7.14
CA LYS A 45 11.19 -16.59 -8.08
C LYS A 45 10.26 -15.40 -8.24
N ILE A 46 10.84 -14.24 -8.48
CA ILE A 46 10.10 -13.02 -8.83
C ILE A 46 9.98 -12.93 -10.35
N TYR A 47 8.77 -12.65 -10.83
CA TYR A 47 8.49 -12.30 -12.21
C TYR A 47 7.73 -10.97 -12.27
N GLN A 48 8.22 -10.04 -13.08
CA GLN A 48 7.53 -8.80 -13.40
C GLN A 48 7.30 -8.70 -14.91
N VAL A 49 6.05 -8.46 -15.32
CA VAL A 49 5.67 -8.39 -16.74
C VAL A 49 6.48 -7.31 -17.48
N GLY A 50 7.32 -7.75 -18.41
CA GLY A 50 8.17 -6.89 -19.24
C GLY A 50 9.54 -6.54 -18.64
N LYS A 51 9.95 -7.21 -17.56
CA LYS A 51 11.35 -7.22 -17.10
C LYS A 51 11.91 -8.65 -17.20
N MET A 52 13.20 -8.76 -17.53
CA MET A 52 13.91 -10.05 -17.66
C MET A 52 14.69 -10.45 -16.40
N GLU A 53 14.66 -9.63 -15.34
CA GLU A 53 15.38 -9.95 -14.11
C GLU A 53 14.62 -11.02 -13.32
N GLU A 54 15.25 -12.18 -13.15
CA GLU A 54 14.75 -13.26 -12.30
C GLU A 54 15.56 -13.30 -11.01
N TYR A 55 14.91 -13.00 -9.89
CA TYR A 55 15.51 -13.19 -8.56
C TYR A 55 15.00 -14.51 -7.98
N VAL A 56 15.92 -15.35 -7.52
CA VAL A 56 15.60 -16.56 -6.74
C VAL A 56 15.62 -16.21 -5.26
N ILE A 57 14.53 -16.56 -4.56
CA ILE A 57 14.39 -16.41 -3.12
C ILE A 57 14.54 -17.80 -2.51
N PHE A 58 15.57 -17.96 -1.69
CA PHE A 58 15.89 -19.24 -1.06
C PHE A 58 14.97 -19.52 0.14
N PRO A 59 14.77 -20.79 0.53
CA PRO A 59 14.10 -21.16 1.77
C PRO A 59 14.73 -20.50 2.99
N ASN A 60 13.92 -20.15 3.99
CA ASN A 60 14.38 -19.57 5.26
C ASN A 60 15.38 -18.40 5.06
N SER A 61 15.13 -17.54 4.08
CA SER A 61 16.03 -16.46 3.67
C SER A 61 15.28 -15.15 3.43
N LYS A 62 16.06 -14.08 3.39
CA LYS A 62 15.57 -12.73 3.09
C LYS A 62 16.28 -12.21 1.86
N LEU A 63 15.52 -11.85 0.84
CA LEU A 63 16.03 -11.19 -0.35
C LEU A 63 15.76 -9.69 -0.23
N SER A 64 16.83 -8.88 -0.30
CA SER A 64 16.70 -7.42 -0.49
C SER A 64 16.92 -7.10 -1.97
N SER A 65 15.90 -6.52 -2.60
CA SER A 65 15.94 -6.08 -4.00
C SER A 65 14.93 -4.95 -4.17
N GLU A 66 15.28 -3.92 -4.93
CA GLU A 66 14.34 -2.83 -5.22
C GLU A 66 13.52 -3.15 -6.46
N VAL A 67 12.44 -3.91 -6.27
CA VAL A 67 11.50 -4.22 -7.37
C VAL A 67 10.39 -3.19 -7.39
N GLU A 68 10.49 -2.23 -8.31
CA GLU A 68 9.45 -1.23 -8.51
C GLU A 68 8.15 -1.86 -9.02
N LEU A 69 7.08 -1.76 -8.22
CA LEU A 69 5.71 -2.06 -8.60
C LEU A 69 5.18 -0.93 -9.49
N THR A 70 5.33 -1.13 -10.80
CA THR A 70 4.69 -0.27 -11.81
C THR A 70 3.18 -0.50 -11.83
N ALA A 71 2.43 0.10 -12.77
CA ALA A 71 0.99 -0.18 -12.95
C ALA A 71 0.64 -1.64 -13.31
N LYS A 72 1.61 -2.55 -13.24
CA LYS A 72 1.50 -3.96 -13.59
C LYS A 72 1.57 -4.84 -12.35
N LYS A 73 1.15 -6.09 -12.51
CA LYS A 73 1.20 -7.13 -11.49
C LYS A 73 2.63 -7.69 -11.37
N LEU A 74 3.06 -7.89 -10.13
CA LEU A 74 4.25 -8.67 -9.79
C LEU A 74 3.78 -10.05 -9.34
N THR A 75 4.50 -11.09 -9.76
CA THR A 75 4.22 -12.47 -9.36
C THR A 75 5.43 -13.06 -8.65
N VAL A 76 5.24 -13.61 -7.47
CA VAL A 76 6.22 -14.45 -6.76
C VAL A 76 5.75 -15.89 -6.91
N TYR A 77 6.45 -16.68 -7.72
CA TYR A 77 6.05 -18.04 -8.05
C TYR A 77 6.92 -19.08 -7.33
N PRO A 78 6.32 -20.15 -6.77
CA PRO A 78 7.09 -21.24 -6.21
C PRO A 78 7.76 -22.05 -7.33
N ILE A 79 9.02 -22.43 -7.13
CA ILE A 79 9.80 -23.27 -8.05
C ILE A 79 9.74 -24.73 -7.60
N SER A 80 9.79 -24.95 -6.28
CA SER A 80 9.78 -26.27 -5.65
C SER A 80 9.24 -26.16 -4.21
N GLY A 81 8.51 -27.19 -3.78
CA GLY A 81 7.83 -27.24 -2.47
C GLY A 81 6.35 -27.58 -2.62
N GLY A 82 5.94 -28.73 -2.07
CA GLY A 82 4.63 -29.34 -2.27
C GLY A 82 3.46 -28.48 -1.78
N GLY A 83 2.63 -27.99 -2.70
CA GLY A 83 1.37 -27.31 -2.40
C GLY A 83 1.47 -25.79 -2.22
N LEU A 84 2.67 -25.20 -2.34
CA LEU A 84 2.85 -23.74 -2.30
C LEU A 84 2.21 -23.08 -3.53
N GLN A 85 1.66 -21.89 -3.33
CA GLN A 85 0.93 -21.15 -4.35
C GLN A 85 1.68 -19.90 -4.81
N SER A 86 1.49 -19.52 -6.07
CA SER A 86 1.96 -18.22 -6.56
C SER A 86 1.27 -17.09 -5.82
N ILE A 87 2.06 -16.07 -5.46
CA ILE A 87 1.59 -14.86 -4.80
C ILE A 87 1.62 -13.73 -5.83
N PHE A 88 0.50 -13.06 -6.00
CA PHE A 88 0.39 -11.92 -6.90
C PHE A 88 0.27 -10.66 -6.07
N ILE A 89 1.04 -9.64 -6.43
CA ILE A 89 1.00 -8.32 -5.79
C ILE A 89 0.62 -7.31 -6.86
N GLU A 90 -0.37 -6.51 -6.55
CA GLU A 90 -0.84 -5.45 -7.42
C GLU A 90 -0.88 -4.13 -6.63
N ARG A 91 -0.23 -3.13 -7.20
CA ARG A 91 -0.34 -1.75 -6.76
C ARG A 91 -1.83 -1.37 -6.78
N GLY A 92 -2.39 -0.96 -5.65
CA GLY A 92 -3.81 -0.62 -5.57
C GLY A 92 -4.08 0.87 -5.83
N TYR A 93 -5.08 1.39 -5.13
CA TYR A 93 -5.68 2.69 -5.42
C TYR A 93 -5.82 3.52 -4.14
N ASP A 94 -6.09 4.81 -4.32
CA ASP A 94 -6.51 5.67 -3.21
C ASP A 94 -7.75 5.05 -2.54
N ALA A 95 -7.72 4.97 -1.23
CA ALA A 95 -8.77 4.33 -0.45
C ALA A 95 -9.61 5.38 0.30
N SER A 96 -10.68 4.94 0.95
CA SER A 96 -11.40 5.76 1.93
C SER A 96 -11.02 5.30 3.33
N GLY A 97 -10.90 6.21 4.29
CA GLY A 97 -10.51 5.89 5.66
C GLY A 97 -9.87 7.06 6.38
N SER A 98 -9.70 6.91 7.70
CA SER A 98 -9.09 7.93 8.55
C SER A 98 -7.59 7.67 8.72
N CYS A 99 -6.76 8.50 8.10
CA CYS A 99 -5.34 8.61 8.40
C CYS A 99 -5.05 9.90 9.17
N LYS A 100 -3.93 9.96 9.89
CA LYS A 100 -3.47 11.20 10.55
C LYS A 100 -3.26 12.30 9.50
N ALA A 101 -3.39 13.56 9.91
CA ALA A 101 -3.10 14.72 9.06
C ALA A 101 -1.71 14.56 8.39
N SER A 102 -1.62 14.87 7.10
CA SER A 102 -0.48 14.62 6.20
C SER A 102 -0.30 13.19 5.63
N LYS A 103 -1.31 12.32 5.79
CA LYS A 103 -1.31 10.95 5.24
C LYS A 103 -2.61 10.63 4.53
N GLY A 104 -2.53 9.83 3.47
CA GLY A 104 -3.68 9.35 2.72
C GLY A 104 -3.86 7.85 2.87
N PRO A 105 -5.10 7.34 3.02
CA PRO A 105 -5.35 5.91 2.99
C PRO A 105 -5.06 5.36 1.58
N TYR A 106 -4.29 4.29 1.51
CA TYR A 106 -3.86 3.66 0.27
C TYR A 106 -3.94 2.14 0.38
N LEU A 107 -4.49 1.51 -0.65
CA LEU A 107 -4.68 0.07 -0.71
C LEU A 107 -3.59 -0.60 -1.53
N ILE A 108 -3.05 -1.71 -1.02
CA ILE A 108 -2.22 -2.63 -1.79
C ILE A 108 -2.91 -4.00 -1.73
N SER A 109 -3.08 -4.64 -2.88
CA SER A 109 -3.77 -5.93 -2.94
C SER A 109 -2.83 -7.06 -3.25
N TYR A 110 -3.06 -8.21 -2.63
CA TYR A 110 -2.36 -9.44 -2.94
C TYR A 110 -3.29 -10.66 -2.86
N TRP A 111 -2.97 -11.74 -3.57
CA TRP A 111 -3.75 -12.98 -3.56
C TRP A 111 -2.89 -14.19 -3.94
N TYR A 112 -3.42 -15.39 -3.69
CA TYR A 112 -2.75 -16.66 -3.95
C TYR A 112 -3.43 -17.47 -5.05
N GLY A 113 -2.67 -18.38 -5.65
CA GLY A 113 -3.21 -19.49 -6.44
C GLY A 113 -3.25 -19.20 -7.93
N TYR A 114 -4.16 -19.85 -8.67
CA TYR A 114 -4.31 -19.57 -10.09
C TYR A 114 -5.02 -18.23 -10.27
N PRO A 115 -4.56 -17.32 -11.16
CA PRO A 115 -5.21 -16.04 -11.39
C PRO A 115 -6.51 -16.25 -12.17
N THR A 116 -7.53 -16.81 -11.52
CA THR A 116 -8.89 -16.61 -11.97
C THR A 116 -9.21 -15.15 -11.73
N GLN A 117 -9.93 -14.51 -12.66
CA GLN A 117 -10.32 -13.10 -12.52
C GLN A 117 -11.23 -12.82 -11.31
N GLN A 118 -11.54 -13.83 -10.50
CA GLN A 118 -12.34 -13.69 -9.31
C GLN A 118 -11.52 -12.98 -8.23
N THR A 119 -11.90 -11.74 -7.98
CA THR A 119 -11.44 -10.89 -6.88
C THR A 119 -11.73 -11.47 -5.48
N ALA A 120 -12.43 -12.60 -5.39
CA ALA A 120 -12.93 -13.18 -4.15
C ALA A 120 -11.83 -13.55 -3.13
N ASN A 121 -10.62 -13.89 -3.59
CA ASN A 121 -9.49 -14.24 -2.71
C ASN A 121 -8.47 -13.11 -2.56
N ARG A 122 -8.81 -11.89 -2.99
CA ARG A 122 -7.92 -10.74 -2.82
C ARG A 122 -7.95 -10.26 -1.38
N VAL A 123 -6.76 -10.20 -0.80
CA VAL A 123 -6.50 -9.49 0.44
C VAL A 123 -6.18 -8.04 0.09
N TYR A 124 -6.79 -7.12 0.81
CA TYR A 124 -6.66 -5.68 0.64
C TYR A 124 -6.00 -5.12 1.89
N GLU A 125 -4.73 -4.74 1.78
CA GLU A 125 -3.98 -4.14 2.88
C GLU A 125 -4.06 -2.63 2.82
N ASN A 126 -4.56 -2.05 3.91
CA ASN A 126 -4.70 -0.61 4.06
C ASN A 126 -3.46 -0.04 4.75
N PHE A 127 -2.87 0.96 4.11
CA PHE A 127 -1.77 1.74 4.66
C PHE A 127 -2.12 3.23 4.68
N CYS A 128 -1.55 3.95 5.64
CA CYS A 128 -1.49 5.41 5.61
C CYS A 128 -0.19 5.86 4.95
N MET A 129 -0.29 6.35 3.72
CA MET A 129 0.85 6.79 2.93
C MET A 129 1.29 8.19 3.31
N HIS A 130 2.59 8.42 3.41
CA HIS A 130 3.20 9.72 3.70
C HIS A 130 3.43 10.50 2.40
N GLU A 131 3.08 11.78 2.38
CA GLU A 131 3.17 12.62 1.17
C GLU A 131 4.59 12.82 0.62
N LYS A 132 5.61 12.80 1.49
CA LYS A 132 7.00 13.15 1.14
C LYS A 132 7.97 11.97 1.12
N LYS A 133 7.46 10.73 1.15
CA LYS A 133 8.29 9.53 1.18
C LYS A 133 7.90 8.61 0.03
N HIS A 134 8.89 7.99 -0.59
CA HIS A 134 8.64 6.92 -1.56
C HIS A 134 8.24 5.65 -0.80
N PRO A 135 7.01 5.15 -0.98
CA PRO A 135 6.55 4.01 -0.22
C PRO A 135 7.27 2.73 -0.63
N LYS A 136 7.68 1.99 0.40
CA LYS A 136 8.34 0.70 0.28
C LYS A 136 7.62 -0.32 1.15
N ILE A 137 7.40 -1.50 0.56
CA ILE A 137 6.79 -2.64 1.22
C ILE A 137 7.72 -3.83 1.20
N GLY A 138 7.52 -4.73 2.14
CA GLY A 138 8.04 -6.07 2.05
C GLY A 138 6.93 -7.11 1.94
N LEU A 139 7.29 -8.29 1.46
CA LEU A 139 6.45 -9.48 1.44
C LEU A 139 7.04 -10.50 2.41
N ARG A 140 6.25 -10.98 3.36
CA ARG A 140 6.61 -12.15 4.17
C ARG A 140 5.87 -13.37 3.65
N ILE A 141 6.58 -14.47 3.44
CA ILE A 141 6.02 -15.80 3.16
C ILE A 141 6.25 -16.65 4.39
N TYR A 142 5.17 -17.13 5.00
CA TYR A 142 5.21 -17.91 6.24
C TYR A 142 5.48 -19.40 5.97
N LYS A 143 5.79 -20.13 7.04
CA LYS A 143 6.07 -21.59 7.00
C LYS A 143 4.94 -22.41 6.38
N ASP A 144 3.70 -21.98 6.56
CA ASP A 144 2.50 -22.64 6.02
C ASP A 144 2.21 -22.27 4.54
N GLY A 145 3.05 -21.43 3.93
CA GLY A 145 2.86 -20.94 2.57
C GLY A 145 1.92 -19.75 2.45
N SER A 146 1.31 -19.29 3.55
CA SER A 146 0.61 -18.01 3.58
C SER A 146 1.61 -16.85 3.47
N ALA A 147 1.10 -15.63 3.32
CA ALA A 147 1.91 -14.45 3.11
C ALA A 147 1.23 -13.17 3.61
N SER A 148 2.01 -12.13 3.85
CA SER A 148 1.48 -10.81 4.21
C SER A 148 2.40 -9.72 3.70
N LEU A 149 1.80 -8.61 3.30
CA LEU A 149 2.56 -7.39 3.05
C LEU A 149 2.81 -6.67 4.37
N TYR A 150 3.94 -5.98 4.46
CA TYR A 150 4.23 -5.10 5.59
C TYR A 150 4.90 -3.81 5.09
N ALA A 151 4.68 -2.73 5.83
CA ALA A 151 5.29 -1.44 5.54
C ALA A 151 6.77 -1.42 5.95
N ILE A 152 7.63 -0.87 5.09
CA ILE A 152 9.04 -0.61 5.41
C ILE A 152 9.28 0.90 5.51
N GLU A 153 8.87 1.65 4.49
CA GLU A 153 9.08 3.09 4.42
C GLU A 153 7.88 3.77 3.76
N GLY A 154 7.58 5.01 4.17
CA GLY A 154 6.57 5.85 3.53
C GLY A 154 5.13 5.38 3.70
N LEU A 155 4.91 4.33 4.49
CA LEU A 155 3.62 3.71 4.79
C LEU A 155 3.54 3.42 6.29
N ASP A 156 2.38 3.66 6.90
CA ASP A 156 2.05 3.13 8.21
C ASP A 156 0.91 2.12 8.09
N PRO A 157 0.91 1.01 8.82
CA PRO A 157 -0.26 0.14 8.89
C PRO A 157 -1.45 0.90 9.51
N VAL A 158 -2.65 0.69 8.97
CA VAL A 158 -3.87 1.21 9.59
C VAL A 158 -4.17 0.35 10.84
N VAL A 159 -3.97 0.92 12.02
CA VAL A 159 -4.41 0.29 13.27
C VAL A 159 -5.91 0.54 13.39
N ASN A 160 -6.71 -0.49 13.17
CA ASN A 160 -8.14 -0.45 13.49
C ASN A 160 -8.25 -0.35 15.02
N HIS A 161 -8.66 0.82 15.53
CA HIS A 161 -9.02 1.03 16.93
C HIS A 161 -10.48 0.66 17.16
#